data_AF-A0A962GNL2-F1
#
_entry.id   AF-A0A962GNL2-F1
#
_cell.length_a   1.000
_cell.length_b   1.000
_cell.length_c   1.000
_cell.angle_alpha   90.00
_cell.angle_beta   90.00
_cell.angle_gamma   90.00
#
_symmetry.space_group_name_H-M   'P 1'
#
loop_
_entity.id
_entity.type
_entity.pdbx_description
1 polymer ?
#
loop_
_entity_poly.entity_id
_entity_poly.type
_entity_poly.pdbx_seq_one_letter_code
_entity_poly.pdbx_strand_id
1 'polypeptide(L)' 'MKIRPLHDRVIVKRMEEERMSAGGIVIPDSATEKPIKGEVVAAGTGKILEDG' A
#
# COMPACT_ATOMS: atom_id res chain seq x y z
N MET A 1 -2.16 -6.34 17.51
CA MET A 1 -3.50 -5.70 17.43
C MET A 1 -4.13 -6.07 16.10
N LYS A 2 -5.35 -6.64 16.07
CA LYS A 2 -6.08 -6.92 14.82
C LYS A 2 -6.87 -5.65 14.45
N ILE A 3 -6.35 -4.87 13.50
CA ILE A 3 -7.09 -3.71 12.97
C ILE A 3 -8.06 -4.24 11.92
N ARG A 4 -9.37 -4.00 12.12
CA ARG A 4 -10.40 -4.34 11.16
C ARG A 4 -10.86 -3.08 10.42
N PRO A 5 -10.67 -2.98 9.10
CA PRO A 5 -11.24 -1.89 8.33
C PRO A 5 -12.77 -1.90 8.37
N LEU A 6 -13.37 -0.71 8.28
CA LEU A 6 -14.82 -0.50 8.26
C LEU A 6 -15.26 -0.07 6.86
N HIS A 7 -16.39 -0.61 6.40
CA HIS A 7 -16.98 -0.34 5.07
C HIS A 7 -16.01 -0.67 3.93
N ASP A 8 -15.81 0.26 3.00
CA ASP A 8 -14.98 0.11 1.80
C ASP A 8 -13.50 0.49 2.01
N ARG A 9 -13.07 0.59 3.27
CA ARG A 9 -11.70 1.00 3.57
C ARG A 9 -10.74 -0.17 3.46
N VAL A 10 -9.56 0.09 2.93
CA VAL A 10 -8.48 -0.90 2.78
C VAL A 10 -7.27 -0.43 3.60
N ILE A 11 -6.71 -1.35 4.37
CA ILE A 11 -5.47 -1.10 5.10
C ILE A 11 -4.32 -1.60 4.24
N VAL A 12 -3.49 -0.64 3.82
CA VAL A 12 -2.32 -0.89 2.99
C VAL A 12 -1.08 -0.65 3.84
N LYS A 13 -0.17 -1.63 3.84
CA LYS A 13 1.19 -1.46 4.35
C LYS A 13 2.06 -1.03 3.17
N ARG A 14 2.69 0.13 3.25
CA ARG A 14 3.63 0.60 2.23
C ARG A 14 4.76 -0.43 2.08
N MET A 15 5.06 -0.81 0.85
CA MET A 15 6.22 -1.65 0.57
C MET A 15 7.48 -0.81 0.67
N GLU A 16 8.60 -1.46 1.01
CA GLU A 16 9.91 -0.82 0.93
C GLU A 16 10.25 -0.52 -0.53
N GLU A 17 10.90 0.61 -0.75
CA GLU A 17 11.34 1.00 -2.10
C GLU A 17 12.43 0.07 -2.62
N GLU A 18 12.41 -0.18 -3.93
CA GLU A 18 13.49 -0.86 -4.63
C GLU A 18 14.74 0.03 -4.60
N ARG A 19 15.72 -0.37 -3.78
CA ARG A 19 17.02 0.32 -3.68
C ARG A 19 17.84 0.27 -4.96
N MET A 20 17.50 -0.62 -5.89
CA MET A 20 18.18 -0.81 -7.16
C MET A 20 17.21 -0.52 -8.30
N SER A 21 17.58 0.41 -9.17
CA SER A 21 16.85 0.60 -10.42
C SER A 21 17.11 -0.56 -11.39
N ALA A 22 16.28 -0.71 -12.43
CA ALA A 22 16.45 -1.75 -13.46
C ALA A 22 17.83 -1.74 -14.16
N GLY A 23 18.58 -0.63 -14.07
CA GLY A 23 19.94 -0.49 -14.59
C GLY A 23 21.06 -0.80 -13.58
N GLY A 24 20.74 -1.29 -12.38
CA GLY A 24 21.72 -1.59 -11.33
C GLY A 24 22.24 -0.36 -10.57
N ILE A 25 21.58 0.81 -10.71
CA ILE A 25 21.96 2.03 -9.99
C ILE A 25 21.34 1.98 -8.60
N VAL A 26 22.17 2.14 -7.56
CA VAL A 26 21.71 2.26 -6.18
C VAL A 26 21.17 3.66 -5.94
N ILE A 27 19.90 3.76 -5.56
CA ILE A 27 19.27 5.04 -5.26
C ILE A 27 19.60 5.44 -3.81
N PRO A 28 20.20 6.61 -3.56
CA PRO A 28 20.49 7.09 -2.22
C PRO A 28 19.22 7.51 -1.49
N ASP A 29 19.21 7.37 -0.16
CA ASP A 29 18.04 7.63 0.72
C ASP A 29 17.47 9.07 0.60
N SER A 30 18.22 10.02 0.03
CA SER A 30 17.79 11.40 -0.19
C SER A 30 16.98 11.63 -1.48
N ALA A 31 17.05 10.69 -2.44
CA ALA A 31 16.31 10.72 -3.70
C ALA A 31 15.15 9.70 -3.73
N THR A 32 14.86 9.10 -2.57
CA THR A 32 13.74 8.19 -2.31
C THR A 32 12.43 8.94 -2.49
N GLU A 33 11.62 8.48 -3.46
CA GLU A 33 10.29 9.03 -3.69
C GLU A 33 9.30 8.36 -2.71
N LYS A 34 8.04 8.79 -2.67
CA LYS A 34 7.07 8.07 -1.83
C LYS A 34 6.61 6.83 -2.60
N PRO A 35 6.83 5.60 -2.09
CA PRO A 35 6.36 4.41 -2.80
C PRO A 35 4.85 4.46 -2.96
N ILE A 36 4.40 4.46 -4.22
CA ILE A 36 2.99 4.38 -4.60
C ILE A 36 2.45 2.94 -4.48
N LYS A 37 3.33 1.96 -4.26
CA LYS A 37 3.01 0.55 -4.12
C LYS A 37 2.94 0.15 -2.64
N GLY A 38 1.98 -0.69 -2.31
CA GLY A 38 1.80 -1.22 -0.98
C GLY A 38 1.01 -2.51 -1.00
N GLU A 39 1.22 -3.35 0.01
CA GLU A 39 0.53 -4.61 0.18
C GLU A 39 -0.75 -4.42 0.99
N VAL A 40 -1.85 -5.03 0.56
CA VAL A 40 -3.14 -4.98 1.26
C VAL A 40 -3.12 -6.00 2.40
N VAL A 41 -3.18 -5.51 3.64
CA VAL A 41 -3.17 -6.36 4.84
C VAL A 41 -4.59 -6.69 5.30
N ALA A 42 -5.55 -5.81 5.04
CA ALA A 42 -6.96 -6.05 5.34
C ALA A 42 -7.87 -5.23 4.41
N ALA A 43 -8.93 -5.86 3.93
CA ALA A 43 -10.00 -5.21 3.19
C ALA A 43 -11.29 -5.21 4.02
N GLY A 44 -12.05 -4.12 3.96
CA GLY A 44 -13.35 -4.04 4.61
C GLY A 44 -14.43 -4.80 3.83
N THR A 45 -15.65 -4.81 4.35
CA THR A 45 -16.79 -5.55 3.78
C THR A 45 -17.35 -4.91 2.49
N GLY A 46 -16.76 -3.81 2.02
CA GLY A 46 -17.14 -3.13 0.78
C GLY A 46 -18.19 -2.04 0.97
N LYS A 47 -18.44 -1.30 -0.11
CA LYS A 47 -19.53 -0.31 -0.19
C LYS A 47 -20.85 -1.04 -0.36
N ILE A 48 -21.82 -0.73 0.50
CA ILE A 48 -23.20 -1.19 0.34
C ILE A 48 -23.82 -0.30 -0.75
N LEU A 49 -24.20 -0.90 -1.87
CA LEU A 49 -25.00 -0.21 -2.89
C LEU A 49 -26.45 -0.14 -2.40
N GLU A 50 -27.21 0.87 -2.81
CA GLU A 50 -28.62 1.00 -2.41
C GLU A 50 -29.47 -0.20 -2.87
N ASP A 51 -28.96 -0.97 -3.85
CA ASP A 51 -29.60 -2.12 -4.45
C ASP A 51 -29.16 -3.49 -3.86
N GLY A 52 -28.25 -3.49 -2.87
CA GLY A 52 -27.73 -4.71 -2.23
C GLY A 52 -26.42 -5.21 -2.81
#